data_AF-A0A6M4P874-F1
#
_entry.id   AF-A0A6M4P874-F1
#
_cell.length_a   1.000
_cell.length_b   1.000
_cell.length_c   1.000
_cell.angle_alpha   90.00
_cell.angle_beta   90.00
_cell.angle_gamma   90.00
#
_symmetry.space_group_name_H-M   'P 1'
#
loop_
_entity.id
_entity.type
_entity.pdbx_description
1 polymer ?
#
loop_
_entity_poly.entity_id
_entity_poly.type
_entity_poly.pdbx_seq_one_letter_code
_entity_poly.pdbx_strand_id
1 'polypeptide(L)'
;MATDKKYKGKINESNVNDWLASTGYLFATNEIQLDRFNKIYEDYDFKLKDITIDVDSIVNGTFCISKNSVKIPIEKEIDNEIEHLKMVARKGQSGIPKNIINKMLDKHKKRDDDSQ
;
A
#
# COMPACT_ATOMS: atom_id res chain seq x y z
N MET A 1 -28.25 -18.40 4.19
CA MET A 1 -27.17 -19.37 3.86
C MET A 1 -27.23 -20.51 4.87
N ALA A 2 -27.40 -21.75 4.41
CA ALA A 2 -27.34 -22.91 5.30
C ALA A 2 -25.86 -23.24 5.56
N THR A 3 -25.40 -23.07 6.80
CA THR A 3 -24.06 -23.48 7.22
C THR A 3 -24.12 -24.92 7.74
N ASP A 4 -23.27 -25.78 7.20
CA ASP A 4 -23.17 -27.18 7.60
C ASP A 4 -22.71 -27.26 9.08
N LYS A 5 -23.23 -28.23 9.86
CA LYS A 5 -23.07 -28.29 11.34
C LYS A 5 -21.60 -28.37 11.77
N LYS A 6 -20.74 -28.79 10.83
CA LYS A 6 -19.26 -28.82 10.91
C LYS A 6 -18.61 -27.44 10.96
N TYR A 7 -19.34 -26.37 10.65
CA TYR A 7 -18.85 -25.00 10.62
C TYR A 7 -19.41 -24.12 11.74
N LYS A 8 -20.19 -24.69 12.67
CA LYS A 8 -20.58 -23.99 13.90
C LYS A 8 -19.33 -23.71 14.75
N GLY A 9 -18.98 -22.43 14.89
CA GLY A 9 -17.75 -21.99 15.57
C GLY A 9 -16.54 -21.81 14.66
N LYS A 10 -16.69 -21.98 13.33
CA LYS A 10 -15.65 -21.63 12.36
C LYS A 10 -15.63 -20.12 12.10
N ILE A 11 -14.60 -19.70 11.38
CA ILE A 11 -14.27 -18.31 11.09
C ILE A 11 -15.51 -17.58 10.56
N ASN A 12 -15.95 -16.55 11.29
CA ASN A 12 -17.04 -15.63 11.00
C ASN A 12 -16.48 -14.21 11.03
N GLU A 13 -17.09 -13.26 10.32
CA GLU A 13 -16.61 -11.87 10.25
C GLU A 13 -16.32 -11.24 11.62
N SER A 14 -17.10 -11.57 12.65
CA SER A 14 -16.88 -11.08 14.02
C SER A 14 -15.69 -11.71 14.75
N ASN A 15 -15.26 -12.92 14.36
CA ASN A 15 -14.16 -13.65 15.00
C ASN A 15 -12.89 -13.74 14.14
N VAL A 16 -12.92 -13.23 12.91
CA VAL A 16 -11.75 -13.21 12.00
C VAL A 16 -10.56 -12.53 12.69
N ASN A 17 -10.80 -11.39 13.36
CA ASN A 17 -9.74 -10.68 14.07
C ASN A 17 -9.13 -11.52 15.21
N ASP A 18 -9.94 -12.26 15.95
CA ASP A 18 -9.45 -13.15 17.01
C ASP A 18 -8.57 -14.26 16.44
N TRP A 19 -8.94 -14.81 15.28
CA TRP A 19 -8.15 -15.83 14.60
C TRP A 19 -6.86 -15.25 14.02
N LEU A 20 -6.91 -14.06 13.41
CA LEU A 20 -5.72 -13.36 12.90
C LEU A 20 -4.73 -13.02 14.03
N ALA A 21 -5.23 -12.60 15.18
CA ALA A 21 -4.42 -12.35 16.37
C ALA A 21 -3.83 -13.64 16.94
N SER A 22 -4.62 -14.72 17.03
CA SER A 22 -4.16 -16.02 17.53
C SER A 22 -3.13 -16.69 16.62
N THR A 23 -3.08 -16.33 15.32
CA THR A 23 -2.15 -16.89 14.33
C THR A 23 -0.91 -16.02 14.11
N GLY A 24 -0.85 -14.83 14.72
CA GLY A 24 0.28 -13.92 14.64
C GLY A 24 0.27 -12.94 13.47
N TYR A 25 -0.82 -12.88 12.67
CA TYR A 25 -0.99 -11.84 11.63
C TYR A 25 -1.35 -10.49 12.24
N LEU A 26 -2.04 -10.50 13.38
CA LEU A 26 -2.28 -9.33 14.22
C LEU A 26 -1.64 -9.57 15.59
N PHE A 27 -1.43 -8.49 16.33
CA PHE A 27 -0.97 -8.58 17.72
C PHE A 27 -2.07 -9.18 18.60
N ALA A 28 -1.69 -10.10 19.49
CA ALA A 28 -2.60 -10.66 20.49
C ALA A 28 -3.04 -9.56 21.47
N THR A 29 -4.35 -9.39 21.64
CA THR A 29 -4.94 -8.44 22.58
C THR A 29 -5.39 -9.08 23.89
N ASN A 30 -5.54 -10.42 23.90
CA ASN A 30 -6.03 -11.20 25.01
C ASN A 30 -5.13 -12.42 25.30
N GLU A 31 -5.09 -12.85 26.56
CA GLU A 31 -4.33 -14.04 27.00
C GLU A 31 -4.77 -15.32 26.26
N ILE A 32 -6.05 -15.44 25.96
CA ILE A 32 -6.60 -16.60 25.22
C ILE A 32 -6.00 -16.69 23.81
N GLN A 33 -5.82 -15.55 23.14
CA GLN A 33 -5.23 -15.52 21.80
C GLN A 33 -3.74 -15.89 21.87
N LEU A 34 -3.03 -15.44 22.92
CA LEU A 34 -1.63 -15.76 23.14
C LEU A 34 -1.41 -17.24 23.46
N ASP A 35 -2.26 -17.85 24.31
CA ASP A 35 -2.21 -19.28 24.61
C ASP A 35 -2.45 -20.13 23.33
N ARG A 36 -3.38 -19.70 22.48
CA ARG A 36 -3.59 -20.33 21.17
C ARG A 36 -2.36 -20.19 20.27
N PHE A 37 -1.78 -19.00 20.20
CA PHE A 37 -0.56 -18.78 19.42
C PHE A 37 0.56 -19.72 19.87
N ASN A 38 0.82 -19.80 21.17
CA ASN A 38 1.86 -20.67 21.72
C ASN A 38 1.62 -22.15 21.37
N LYS A 39 0.37 -22.61 21.41
CA LYS A 39 0.00 -23.97 20.99
C LYS A 39 0.17 -24.21 19.49
N ILE A 40 -0.17 -23.23 18.66
CA ILE A 40 -0.05 -23.35 17.19
C ILE A 40 1.42 -23.43 16.77
N TYR A 41 2.30 -22.70 17.47
CA TYR A 41 3.71 -22.60 17.15
C TYR A 41 4.62 -23.38 18.12
N GLU A 42 4.08 -24.33 18.88
CA GLU A 42 4.85 -25.11 19.88
C GLU A 42 6.01 -25.89 19.23
N ASP A 43 5.72 -26.54 18.10
CA ASP A 43 6.69 -27.32 17.32
C ASP A 43 7.38 -26.51 16.21
N TYR A 44 7.15 -25.19 16.15
CA TYR A 44 7.69 -24.39 15.07
C TYR A 44 9.18 -24.10 15.29
N ASP A 45 10.02 -24.61 14.38
CA ASP A 45 11.46 -24.35 14.38
C ASP A 45 11.75 -22.90 13.97
N PHE A 46 11.89 -22.04 14.97
CA PHE A 46 12.12 -20.62 14.77
C PHE A 46 13.54 -20.39 14.23
N LYS A 47 13.64 -20.18 12.91
CA LYS A 47 14.92 -19.98 12.19
C LYS A 47 15.77 -18.80 12.66
N LEU A 48 15.21 -17.90 13.47
CA LEU A 48 15.90 -16.75 14.05
C LEU A 48 16.42 -17.02 15.47
N LYS A 49 16.25 -18.24 15.99
CA LYS A 49 16.86 -18.64 17.27
C LYS A 49 18.37 -18.48 17.12
N ASP A 50 18.97 -17.69 18.02
CA ASP A 50 20.40 -17.33 18.05
C ASP A 50 20.89 -16.27 17.05
N ILE A 51 19.99 -15.59 16.34
CA ILE A 51 20.36 -14.43 15.52
C ILE A 51 20.25 -13.16 16.38
N THR A 52 21.39 -12.52 16.66
CA THR A 52 21.42 -11.20 17.29
C THR A 52 21.02 -10.15 16.25
N ILE A 53 19.82 -9.59 16.41
CA ILE A 53 19.33 -8.50 15.58
C ILE A 53 19.83 -7.19 16.19
N ASP A 54 20.65 -6.45 15.45
CA ASP A 54 21.06 -5.10 15.84
C ASP A 54 19.94 -4.10 15.51
N VAL A 55 19.18 -3.72 16.54
CA VAL A 55 18.02 -2.82 16.43
C VAL A 55 18.45 -1.44 15.93
N ASP A 56 19.59 -0.93 16.39
CA ASP A 56 20.08 0.40 16.03
C ASP A 56 20.42 0.45 14.54
N SER A 57 21.02 -0.62 14.00
CA SER A 57 21.29 -0.73 12.56
C SER A 57 20.03 -0.81 11.70
N ILE A 58 18.92 -1.37 12.22
CA ILE A 58 17.63 -1.40 11.50
C ILE A 58 17.00 -0.01 11.47
N VAL A 59 16.93 0.67 12.63
CA VAL A 59 16.33 2.01 12.75
C VAL A 59 17.11 3.03 11.91
N ASN A 60 18.44 2.92 11.91
CA ASN A 60 19.33 3.80 11.14
C ASN A 60 19.44 3.40 9.65
N GLY A 61 18.79 2.31 9.22
CA GLY A 61 18.79 1.87 7.82
C GLY A 61 20.11 1.30 7.30
N THR A 62 21.08 1.03 8.18
CA THR A 62 22.40 0.49 7.84
C THR A 62 22.41 -1.04 7.75
N PHE A 63 21.39 -1.71 8.29
CA PHE A 63 21.26 -3.17 8.28
C PHE A 63 21.04 -3.76 6.87
N CYS A 64 20.41 -3.01 5.97
CA CYS A 64 20.00 -3.46 4.64
C CYS A 64 21.00 -3.09 3.54
N ILE A 65 22.30 -3.38 3.71
CA ILE A 65 23.23 -3.40 2.57
C ILE A 65 23.12 -4.75 1.87
N SER A 66 21.93 -5.09 1.37
CA SER A 66 21.83 -6.19 0.42
C SER A 66 22.49 -5.70 -0.88
N LYS A 67 23.64 -6.25 -1.21
CA LYS A 67 24.41 -5.93 -2.44
C LYS A 67 23.66 -6.30 -3.73
N ASN A 68 22.45 -6.83 -3.62
CA ASN A 68 21.64 -7.36 -4.71
C ASN A 68 20.31 -6.60 -4.79
N SER A 69 20.33 -5.27 -4.84
CA SER A 69 19.18 -4.55 -5.35
C SER A 69 19.04 -4.89 -6.83
N VAL A 70 18.12 -5.80 -7.16
CA VAL A 70 17.74 -6.05 -8.54
C VAL A 70 17.04 -4.79 -9.02
N LYS A 71 17.77 -3.98 -9.79
CA LYS A 71 17.17 -2.88 -10.54
C LYS A 71 16.22 -3.54 -11.53
N ILE A 72 14.92 -3.48 -11.25
CA ILE A 72 13.90 -3.84 -12.21
C ILE A 72 14.06 -2.84 -13.36
N PRO A 73 14.43 -3.28 -14.58
CA PRO A 73 14.47 -2.38 -15.71
C PRO A 73 13.03 -1.94 -15.95
N ILE A 74 12.74 -0.69 -15.61
CA ILE A 74 11.55 0.00 -16.11
C ILE A 74 11.84 0.13 -17.60
N GLU A 75 11.22 -0.75 -18.39
CA GLU A 75 11.40 -0.78 -19.82
C GLU A 75 11.03 0.60 -20.40
N LYS A 76 11.85 1.07 -21.35
CA LYS A 76 11.67 2.35 -22.06
C LYS A 76 10.32 2.46 -22.79
N GLU A 77 9.53 1.40 -22.84
CA GLU A 77 8.17 1.42 -23.37
C GLU A 77 7.22 2.29 -22.54
N ILE A 78 7.44 2.42 -21.23
CA ILE A 78 6.61 3.30 -20.38
C ILE A 78 6.77 4.77 -20.79
N ASP A 79 7.96 5.19 -21.20
CA ASP A 79 8.17 6.56 -21.68
C ASP A 79 7.37 6.83 -22.97
N ASN A 80 7.27 5.85 -23.87
CA ASN A 80 6.49 5.93 -25.11
C ASN A 80 4.97 5.90 -24.83
N GLU A 81 4.51 5.07 -23.88
CA GLU A 81 3.10 5.05 -23.45
C GLU A 81 2.69 6.35 -22.79
N ILE A 82 3.53 6.90 -21.91
CA ILE A 82 3.33 8.21 -21.28
C ILE A 82 3.31 9.30 -22.35
N GLU A 83 4.14 9.24 -23.39
CA GLU A 83 4.18 10.24 -24.46
C GLU A 83 2.87 10.28 -25.28
N HIS A 84 2.28 9.12 -25.59
CA HIS A 84 0.95 9.03 -26.20
C HIS A 84 -0.14 9.63 -25.29
N LEU A 85 -0.10 9.34 -23.99
CA LEU A 85 -1.06 9.88 -23.02
C LEU A 85 -0.88 11.40 -22.82
N LYS A 86 0.36 11.90 -22.92
CA LYS A 86 0.72 13.32 -22.84
C LYS A 86 0.18 14.13 -24.02
N MET A 87 -0.01 13.50 -25.20
CA MET A 87 -0.63 14.16 -26.37
C MET A 87 -2.10 14.54 -26.14
N VAL A 88 -2.86 13.81 -25.32
CA VAL A 88 -4.28 14.12 -25.08
C VAL A 88 -4.43 15.38 -24.21
N ALA A 89 -3.54 15.57 -23.24
CA ALA A 89 -3.51 16.77 -22.39
C ALA A 89 -2.90 18.01 -23.10
N ARG A 90 -1.93 17.81 -24.02
CA ARG A 90 -1.26 18.92 -24.75
C ARG A 90 -1.91 19.32 -26.08
N LYS A 91 -2.47 18.38 -26.86
CA LYS A 91 -3.14 18.73 -28.14
C LYS A 91 -4.45 19.49 -27.97
N GLY A 92 -4.92 19.64 -26.74
CA GLY A 92 -5.93 20.67 -26.41
C GLY A 92 -5.45 22.10 -26.71
N GLN A 93 -4.15 22.38 -26.87
CA GLN A 93 -3.66 23.75 -27.11
C GLN A 93 -3.18 24.04 -28.55
N SER A 94 -2.86 23.01 -29.35
CA SER A 94 -2.18 23.17 -30.65
C SER A 94 -3.10 23.55 -31.83
N GLY A 95 -4.38 23.77 -31.57
CA GLY A 95 -5.37 24.22 -32.58
C GLY A 95 -6.31 25.31 -32.07
N ILE A 96 -6.05 25.87 -30.88
CA ILE A 96 -6.92 26.89 -30.30
C ILE A 96 -6.45 28.27 -30.78
N PRO A 97 -7.30 29.04 -31.50
CA PRO A 97 -6.95 30.39 -31.90
C PRO A 97 -6.73 31.27 -30.65
N LYS A 98 -5.72 32.15 -30.71
CA LYS A 98 -5.27 33.01 -29.59
C LYS A 98 -6.42 33.74 -28.88
N ASN A 99 -7.47 34.10 -29.61
CA ASN A 99 -8.68 34.74 -29.07
C ASN A 99 -9.43 33.87 -28.04
N ILE A 100 -9.49 32.54 -28.24
CA ILE A 100 -10.13 31.61 -27.30
C ILE A 100 -9.26 31.44 -26.04
N ILE A 101 -7.93 31.39 -26.19
CA ILE A 101 -6.99 31.32 -25.06
C ILE A 101 -7.12 32.55 -24.17
N ASN A 102 -7.18 33.74 -24.78
CA ASN A 102 -7.36 35.00 -24.05
C ASN A 102 -8.71 35.02 -23.30
N LYS A 103 -9.80 34.57 -23.95
CA LYS A 103 -11.12 34.44 -23.29
C LYS A 103 -11.11 33.49 -22.09
N MET A 104 -10.39 32.38 -22.17
CA MET A 104 -10.24 31.45 -21.04
C MET A 104 -9.51 32.13 -19.88
N LEU A 105 -8.37 32.77 -20.15
CA LEU A 105 -7.58 33.48 -19.14
C LEU A 105 -8.38 34.62 -18.48
N ASP A 106 -9.11 35.41 -19.26
CA ASP A 106 -9.92 36.52 -18.74
C ASP A 106 -11.09 36.06 -17.87
N LYS A 107 -11.69 34.88 -18.17
CA LYS A 107 -12.71 34.29 -17.30
C LYS A 107 -12.14 33.78 -15.98
N HIS A 108 -10.91 33.29 -15.97
CA HIS A 108 -10.25 32.84 -14.74
C HIS A 108 -9.79 33.99 -13.85
N LYS A 109 -9.48 35.17 -14.42
CA LYS A 109 -9.09 36.37 -13.65
C LYS A 109 -10.26 37.09 -12.97
N LYS A 110 -11.49 36.97 -13.48
CA LYS A 110 -12.66 37.74 -12.99
C LYS A 110 -13.29 37.26 -11.68
N ARG A 111 -12.64 36.37 -10.92
CA ARG A 111 -13.19 35.85 -9.65
C ARG A 111 -12.57 36.45 -8.38
N ASP A 112 -11.56 37.31 -8.51
CA ASP A 112 -10.88 37.91 -7.36
C ASP A 112 -11.42 39.30 -6.97
N ASP A 113 -12.50 39.79 -7.59
CA ASP A 113 -13.03 41.16 -7.37
C ASP A 113 -14.46 41.21 -6.78
N ASP A 114 -15.01 40.09 -6.30
CA ASP A 114 -16.25 40.04 -5.51
C ASP A 114 -15.93 39.77 -4.02
N SER A 115 -15.04 40.58 -3.46
CA SER A 115 -14.77 40.63 -2.02
C SER A 115 -14.44 42.06 -1.59
N GLN A 116 -15.43 42.96 -1.71
CA GLN A 116 -15.53 44.19 -0.93
C GLN A 116 -16.97 44.40 -0.46
#